data_AF-A0A918AIF6-F1
#
_entry.id   AF-A0A918AIF6-F1
#
_cell.length_a   1.000
_cell.length_b   1.000
_cell.length_c   1.000
_cell.angle_alpha   90.00
_cell.angle_beta   90.00
_cell.angle_gamma   90.00
#
_symmetry.space_group_name_H-M   'P 1'
#
loop_
_entity.id
_entity.type
_entity.pdbx_description
1 polymer ?
#
loop_
_entity_poly.entity_id
_entity_poly.type
_entity_poly.pdbx_seq_one_letter_code
_entity_poly.pdbx_strand_id
1 'polypeptide(L)'
;MSQPTPPPGPRSVRLVFTYEDDQVRLVLQQPVDLAVTGFDLPREATPGDHVEVRDAEGNALSRVPIRVGLSASAEVFPEHPGEPITRTDLPRAQGAFTVVVPVDEVADHVTVLRVPAGDVGVQSVTELASFPLEGR
;
A
#
# COMPACT_ATOMS: atom_id res chain seq x y z
N MET A 1 20.18 -39.52 5.45
CA MET A 1 18.77 -39.20 5.18
C MET A 1 18.71 -37.74 4.79
N SER A 2 18.41 -37.42 3.53
CA SER A 2 18.28 -36.02 3.09
C SER A 2 16.92 -35.51 3.54
N GLN A 3 16.90 -34.44 4.35
CA GLN A 3 15.64 -33.78 4.66
C GLN A 3 15.08 -33.13 3.37
N PRO A 4 13.77 -33.21 3.12
CA PRO A 4 13.16 -32.46 2.04
C PRO A 4 13.31 -30.96 2.35
N THR A 5 13.92 -30.23 1.41
CA THR A 5 13.92 -28.77 1.44
C THR A 5 12.45 -28.31 1.41
N PRO A 6 11.98 -27.53 2.40
CA PRO A 6 10.64 -26.98 2.33
C PRO A 6 10.50 -26.15 1.05
N PRO A 7 9.36 -26.20 0.36
CA PRO A 7 9.14 -25.36 -0.81
C PRO A 7 9.37 -23.89 -0.42
N PRO A 8 9.97 -23.07 -1.30
CA PRO A 8 10.13 -21.65 -1.01
C PRO A 8 8.76 -21.07 -0.65
N GLY A 9 8.66 -20.47 0.54
CA GLY A 9 7.44 -19.79 0.98
C GLY A 9 7.11 -18.60 0.08
N PRO A 10 5.88 -18.06 0.17
CA PRO A 10 5.52 -16.86 -0.60
C PRO A 10 6.51 -15.74 -0.30
N ARG A 11 7.15 -15.21 -1.33
CA ARG A 11 8.05 -14.07 -1.20
C ARG A 11 7.22 -12.82 -0.98
N SER A 12 7.78 -11.86 -0.26
CA SER A 12 7.16 -10.56 -0.07
C SER A 12 8.12 -9.47 -0.47
N VAL A 13 7.57 -8.32 -0.86
CA VAL A 13 8.36 -7.14 -1.19
C VAL A 13 7.93 -6.00 -0.29
N ARG A 14 8.89 -5.39 0.39
CA ARG A 14 8.72 -4.10 1.06
C ARG A 14 8.82 -3.00 0.01
N LEU A 15 7.79 -2.18 -0.04
CA LEU A 15 7.66 -1.04 -0.92
C LEU A 15 7.64 0.23 -0.07
N VAL A 16 8.49 1.20 -0.42
CA VAL A 16 8.46 2.54 0.19
C VAL A 16 8.04 3.52 -0.89
N PHE A 17 7.01 4.30 -0.58
CA PHE A 17 6.47 5.32 -1.46
C PHE A 17 6.65 6.69 -0.82
N THR A 18 6.81 7.70 -1.67
CA THR A 18 6.62 9.11 -1.32
C THR A 18 5.44 9.65 -2.09
N TYR A 19 4.73 10.61 -1.52
CA TYR A 19 3.63 11.26 -2.20
C TYR A 19 3.65 12.77 -1.98
N GLU A 20 3.11 13.47 -2.97
CA GLU A 20 2.82 14.88 -2.95
C GLU A 20 1.47 15.10 -3.65
N ASP A 21 0.44 15.45 -2.87
CA ASP A 21 -0.97 15.32 -3.22
C ASP A 21 -1.30 13.90 -3.70
N ASP A 22 -1.90 13.78 -4.90
CA ASP A 22 -2.18 12.50 -5.55
C ASP A 22 -1.02 12.00 -6.40
N GLN A 23 0.13 12.70 -6.43
CA GLN A 23 1.32 12.22 -7.13
C GLN A 23 2.10 11.26 -6.24
N VAL A 24 1.98 9.97 -6.54
CA VAL A 24 2.72 8.91 -5.84
C VAL A 24 3.97 8.53 -6.60
N ARG A 25 5.06 8.28 -5.89
CA ARG A 25 6.32 7.77 -6.42
C ARG A 25 6.79 6.59 -5.59
N LEU A 26 7.20 5.51 -6.24
CA LEU A 26 7.88 4.39 -5.61
C LEU A 26 9.38 4.71 -5.48
N VAL A 27 9.91 4.69 -4.26
CA VAL A 27 11.31 5.05 -3.97
C VAL A 27 12.18 3.85 -3.59
N LEU A 28 11.57 2.73 -3.16
CA LEU A 28 12.31 1.51 -2.83
C LEU A 28 11.44 0.27 -3.07
N GLN A 29 12.05 -0.76 -3.67
CA GLN A 29 11.57 -2.13 -3.67
C GLN A 29 12.64 -3.01 -3.01
N GLN A 30 12.25 -3.76 -1.98
CA GLN A 30 13.17 -4.62 -1.25
C GLN A 30 12.51 -5.98 -0.98
N PRO A 31 13.02 -7.09 -1.55
CA PRO A 31 12.58 -8.43 -1.19
C PRO A 31 12.79 -8.67 0.31
N VAL A 32 11.79 -9.27 0.97
CA VAL A 32 11.83 -9.62 2.39
C VAL A 32 11.30 -11.04 2.59
N ASP A 33 11.94 -11.77 3.50
CA ASP A 33 11.49 -13.10 3.94
C ASP A 33 10.54 -12.95 5.12
N LEU A 34 9.33 -12.45 4.82
CA LEU A 34 8.27 -12.25 5.79
C LEU A 34 6.99 -12.87 5.25
N ALA A 35 6.39 -13.77 6.04
CA ALA A 35 5.04 -14.22 5.79
C ALA A 35 4.06 -13.08 6.15
N VAL A 36 3.42 -12.47 5.14
CA VAL A 36 2.37 -11.48 5.36
C VAL A 36 1.10 -12.20 5.80
N THR A 37 0.96 -12.52 7.09
CA THR A 37 -0.23 -13.21 7.61
C THR A 37 -1.47 -12.34 7.39
N GLY A 38 -2.46 -12.85 6.66
CA GLY A 38 -3.66 -12.09 6.29
C GLY A 38 -4.06 -12.15 4.82
N PHE A 39 -3.43 -13.01 4.00
CA PHE A 39 -3.71 -13.24 2.58
C PHE A 39 -5.18 -13.47 2.17
N ASP A 40 -6.09 -13.71 3.13
CA ASP A 40 -7.53 -13.46 2.96
C ASP A 40 -7.86 -11.97 3.09
N LEU A 41 -7.06 -11.11 2.43
CA LEU A 41 -7.39 -9.69 2.34
C LEU A 41 -8.67 -9.62 1.51
N PRO A 42 -9.77 -9.04 2.04
CA PRO A 42 -10.99 -8.92 1.26
C PRO A 42 -10.65 -8.25 -0.06
N ARG A 43 -10.89 -8.96 -1.18
CA ARG A 43 -10.90 -8.34 -2.51
C ARG A 43 -11.95 -7.23 -2.58
N GLU A 44 -12.91 -7.27 -1.67
CA GLU A 44 -13.92 -6.25 -1.46
C GLU A 44 -13.27 -4.90 -1.10
N ALA A 45 -13.65 -3.89 -1.88
CA ALA A 45 -13.14 -2.55 -1.77
C ALA A 45 -13.71 -1.90 -0.49
N THR A 46 -12.98 -2.01 0.61
CA THR A 46 -13.18 -1.11 1.76
C THR A 46 -12.77 0.30 1.35
N PRO A 47 -13.49 1.35 1.77
CA PRO A 47 -13.06 2.72 1.50
C PRO A 47 -11.66 3.01 2.06
N GLY A 48 -10.87 3.81 1.34
CA GLY A 48 -9.51 4.19 1.72
C GLY A 48 -8.52 4.06 0.56
N ASP A 49 -7.24 4.24 0.87
CA ASP A 49 -6.15 4.05 -0.08
C ASP A 49 -5.54 2.64 0.09
N HIS A 50 -5.17 1.99 -1.02
CA HIS A 50 -4.63 0.63 -1.03
C HIS A 50 -3.47 0.51 -2.03
N VAL A 51 -2.63 -0.50 -1.78
CA VAL A 51 -1.67 -1.02 -2.77
C VAL A 51 -2.19 -2.38 -3.24
N GLU A 52 -2.42 -2.52 -4.54
CA GLU A 52 -2.86 -3.75 -5.18
C GLU A 52 -1.69 -4.36 -5.95
N VAL A 53 -1.48 -5.67 -5.80
CA VAL A 53 -0.56 -6.46 -6.63
C VAL A 53 -1.37 -7.05 -7.78
N ARG A 54 -0.90 -6.89 -9.01
CA ARG A 54 -1.57 -7.37 -10.21
C ARG A 54 -0.68 -8.27 -11.05
N ASP A 55 -1.30 -9.19 -11.77
CA ASP A 55 -0.65 -9.93 -12.85
C ASP A 55 -0.50 -9.07 -14.12
N ALA A 56 0.11 -9.64 -15.17
CA ALA A 56 0.35 -8.93 -16.43
C ALA A 56 -0.95 -8.60 -17.18
N GLU A 57 -2.02 -9.34 -16.93
CA GLU A 57 -3.36 -9.12 -17.46
C GLU A 57 -4.14 -8.04 -16.67
N GLY A 58 -3.59 -7.56 -15.55
CA GLY A 58 -4.19 -6.54 -14.69
C GLY A 58 -5.17 -7.08 -13.65
N ASN A 59 -5.24 -8.40 -13.45
CA ASN A 59 -6.07 -8.99 -12.41
C ASN A 59 -5.44 -8.78 -11.02
N ALA A 60 -6.25 -8.40 -10.05
CA ALA A 60 -5.83 -8.24 -8.66
C ALA A 60 -5.49 -9.59 -8.03
N LEU A 61 -4.22 -9.77 -7.64
CA LEU A 61 -3.73 -10.92 -6.88
C LEU A 61 -3.89 -10.70 -5.38
N SER A 62 -3.59 -9.49 -4.90
CA SER A 62 -3.77 -9.09 -3.51
C SER A 62 -3.99 -7.58 -3.36
N ARG A 63 -4.58 -7.14 -2.24
CA ARG A 63 -4.82 -5.72 -1.94
C ARG A 63 -4.54 -5.41 -0.48
N VAL A 64 -3.57 -4.54 -0.23
CA VAL A 64 -3.12 -4.15 1.12
C VAL A 64 -3.54 -2.70 1.44
N PRO A 65 -4.23 -2.43 2.56
CA PRO A 65 -4.64 -1.07 2.91
C PRO A 65 -3.46 -0.21 3.37
N ILE A 66 -3.45 1.06 2.95
CA ILE A 66 -2.53 2.09 3.43
C ILE A 66 -3.14 2.67 4.71
N ARG A 67 -2.67 2.18 5.87
CA ARG A 67 -3.29 2.50 7.18
C ARG A 67 -3.18 3.97 7.59
N VAL A 68 -2.16 4.66 7.10
CA VAL A 68 -1.99 6.11 7.25
C VAL A 68 -2.33 6.67 5.88
N GLY A 69 -3.61 6.94 5.63
CA GLY A 69 -4.07 7.40 4.32
C GLY A 69 -3.28 8.62 3.83
N LEU A 70 -3.34 8.90 2.53
CA LEU A 70 -2.65 10.04 1.91
C LEU A 70 -3.35 11.36 2.29
N SER A 71 -3.34 11.69 3.57
CA SER A 71 -4.10 12.77 4.17
C SER A 71 -3.28 14.06 4.17
N ALA A 72 -3.96 15.16 3.88
CA ALA A 72 -3.46 16.51 4.07
C ALA A 72 -3.61 17.00 5.52
N SER A 73 -3.67 16.12 6.52
CA SER A 73 -3.80 16.50 7.93
C SER A 73 -2.59 16.03 8.71
N ALA A 74 -1.97 16.92 9.48
CA ALA A 74 -0.83 16.60 10.34
C ALA A 74 -1.16 16.86 11.81
N GLU A 75 -0.67 15.97 12.66
CA GLU A 75 -0.67 16.17 14.11
C GLU A 75 0.46 17.13 14.48
N VAL A 76 0.09 18.27 15.04
CA VAL A 76 1.01 19.35 15.43
C VAL A 76 1.17 19.30 16.94
N PHE A 77 2.42 19.12 17.36
CA PHE A 77 2.82 19.19 18.75
C PHE A 77 3.13 20.65 19.09
N PRO A 78 2.40 21.27 20.03
CA PRO A 78 2.64 22.65 20.41
C PRO A 78 4.00 22.82 21.09
N GLU A 79 4.60 24.00 20.93
CA GLU A 79 5.92 24.32 21.50
C GLU A 79 5.91 24.42 23.04
N HIS A 80 4.76 24.78 23.62
CA HIS A 80 4.60 24.90 25.07
C HIS A 80 4.11 23.58 25.70
N PRO A 81 4.86 23.03 26.67
CA PRO A 81 4.42 21.86 27.41
C PRO A 81 3.08 22.11 28.12
N GLY A 82 2.11 21.21 27.91
CA GLY A 82 0.78 21.27 28.54
C GLY A 82 -0.33 21.77 27.61
N GLU A 83 0.00 22.27 26.42
CA GLU A 83 -0.98 22.54 25.38
C GLU A 83 -1.45 21.23 24.70
N PRO A 84 -2.72 21.13 24.27
CA PRO A 84 -3.23 19.94 23.62
C PRO A 84 -2.58 19.74 22.25
N ILE A 85 -2.30 18.49 21.92
CA ILE A 85 -1.91 18.10 20.56
C ILE A 85 -3.11 18.37 19.64
N THR A 86 -2.87 19.11 18.55
CA THR A 86 -3.93 19.50 17.60
C THR A 86 -3.68 18.88 16.23
N ARG A 87 -4.73 18.66 15.45
CA ARG A 87 -4.61 18.35 14.02
C ARG A 87 -4.83 19.61 13.22
N THR A 88 -3.95 19.86 12.26
CA THR A 88 -4.05 20.99 11.33
C THR A 88 -4.07 20.46 9.90
N ASP A 89 -4.95 21.03 9.10
CA ASP A 89 -4.96 20.79 7.66
C ASP A 89 -3.74 21.47 7.05
N LEU A 90 -2.91 20.68 6.39
CA LEU A 90 -1.81 21.15 5.59
C LEU A 90 -2.34 21.62 4.23
N PRO A 91 -1.74 22.70 3.66
CA PRO A 91 -2.09 23.16 2.33
C PRO A 91 -1.75 22.15 1.23
N ARG A 92 -0.89 21.16 1.54
CA ARG A 92 -0.47 20.10 0.62
C ARG A 92 -0.31 18.78 1.37
N ALA A 93 -0.84 17.68 0.82
CA ALA A 93 -0.60 16.36 1.38
C ALA A 93 0.81 15.92 0.96
N GLN A 94 1.72 15.71 1.89
CA GLN A 94 3.06 15.21 1.55
C GLN A 94 3.55 14.24 2.61
N GLY A 95 4.26 13.20 2.18
CA GLY A 95 4.78 12.23 3.11
C GLY A 95 5.36 11.00 2.43
N ALA A 96 5.57 9.96 3.25
CA ALA A 96 6.01 8.65 2.81
C ALA A 96 5.25 7.57 3.56
N PHE A 97 5.02 6.44 2.90
CA PHE A 97 4.42 5.28 3.53
C PHE A 97 5.13 4.00 3.08
N THR A 98 5.09 2.98 3.94
CA THR A 98 5.69 1.67 3.67
C THR A 98 4.61 0.61 3.69
N VAL A 99 4.62 -0.25 2.69
CA VAL A 99 3.74 -1.42 2.61
C VAL A 99 4.60 -2.66 2.35
N VAL A 100 4.21 -3.78 2.93
CA VAL A 100 4.75 -5.08 2.54
C VAL A 100 3.63 -5.81 1.81
N VAL A 101 3.89 -6.17 0.55
CA VAL A 101 2.95 -6.91 -0.28
C VAL A 101 3.49 -8.29 -0.56
N PRO A 102 2.62 -9.31 -0.66
CA PRO A 102 3.03 -10.59 -1.16
C PRO A 102 3.27 -10.56 -2.67
N VAL A 103 4.26 -11.31 -3.12
CA VAL A 103 4.63 -11.43 -4.53
C VAL A 103 4.83 -12.91 -4.83
N ASP A 104 3.95 -13.44 -5.68
CA ASP A 104 4.10 -14.77 -6.27
C ASP A 104 4.74 -14.68 -7.66
N GLU A 105 4.83 -15.80 -8.37
CA GLU A 105 5.49 -15.87 -9.68
C GLU A 105 4.71 -15.16 -10.79
N VAL A 106 3.41 -14.94 -10.61
CA VAL A 106 2.55 -14.30 -11.61
C VAL A 106 2.40 -12.79 -11.39
N ALA A 107 2.81 -12.29 -10.22
CA ALA A 107 2.83 -10.87 -9.91
C ALA A 107 3.74 -10.08 -10.87
N ASP A 108 3.16 -9.01 -11.43
CA ASP A 108 3.80 -8.20 -12.47
C ASP A 108 4.12 -6.77 -12.01
N HIS A 109 3.11 -6.11 -11.44
CA HIS A 109 3.20 -4.72 -11.02
C HIS A 109 2.35 -4.47 -9.78
N VAL A 110 2.55 -3.30 -9.19
CA VAL A 110 1.72 -2.79 -8.11
C VAL A 110 1.03 -1.50 -8.51
N THR A 111 -0.19 -1.34 -8.04
CA THR A 111 -1.04 -0.18 -8.30
C THR A 111 -1.47 0.44 -6.99
N VAL A 112 -1.27 1.75 -6.86
CA VAL A 112 -1.81 2.54 -5.75
C VAL A 112 -3.18 3.05 -6.17
N LEU A 113 -4.19 2.75 -5.37
CA LEU A 113 -5.58 3.07 -5.68
C LEU A 113 -6.30 3.72 -4.49
N ARG A 114 -7.33 4.50 -4.79
CA ARG A 114 -8.25 5.10 -3.83
C ARG A 114 -9.66 4.58 -4.08
N VAL A 115 -10.23 4.01 -3.03
CA VAL A 115 -11.63 3.57 -2.97
C VAL A 115 -12.43 4.63 -2.22
N PRO A 116 -13.41 5.30 -2.85
CA PRO A 116 -14.22 6.32 -2.17
C PRO A 116 -15.14 5.69 -1.11
N ALA A 117 -15.46 6.47 -0.07
CA ALA A 117 -16.52 6.12 0.89
C ALA A 117 -17.88 6.53 0.30
N GLY A 118 -18.75 5.57 -0.04
CA GLY A 118 -20.09 5.88 -0.56
C GLY A 118 -20.94 4.65 -0.91
N ASP A 119 -22.26 4.84 -0.97
CA ASP A 119 -23.26 3.79 -1.26
C ASP A 119 -23.11 3.23 -2.68
N VAL A 120 -23.36 1.92 -2.77
CA VAL A 120 -23.10 1.02 -3.89
C VAL A 120 -23.79 1.50 -5.18
N GLY A 121 -23.01 2.08 -6.09
CA GLY A 121 -23.50 2.46 -7.43
C GLY A 121 -22.35 2.94 -8.31
N VAL A 122 -21.66 1.99 -8.94
CA VAL A 122 -20.48 2.21 -9.81
C VAL A 122 -19.28 2.77 -9.05
N GLN A 123 -18.61 1.91 -8.27
CA GLN A 123 -17.38 2.23 -7.54
C GLN A 123 -16.30 2.74 -8.51
N SER A 124 -16.08 4.04 -8.53
CA SER A 124 -15.00 4.65 -9.30
C SER A 124 -13.71 4.51 -8.49
N VAL A 125 -13.11 3.31 -8.54
CA VAL A 125 -11.75 3.11 -8.02
C VAL A 125 -10.82 4.02 -8.80
N THR A 126 -10.16 4.94 -8.11
CA THR A 126 -9.22 5.87 -8.74
C THR A 126 -7.82 5.28 -8.65
N GLU A 127 -7.21 5.01 -9.80
CA GLU A 127 -5.79 4.64 -9.86
C GLU A 127 -4.93 5.89 -9.75
N LEU A 128 -4.05 5.93 -8.75
CA LEU A 128 -3.16 7.07 -8.50
C LEU A 128 -1.82 6.89 -9.22
N ALA A 129 -1.28 5.67 -9.23
CA ALA A 129 -0.05 5.31 -9.93
C ALA A 129 0.12 3.79 -10.03
N SER A 130 0.87 3.34 -11.04
CA SER A 130 1.28 1.94 -11.20
C SER A 130 2.79 1.83 -11.42
N PHE A 131 3.40 0.78 -10.85
CA PHE A 131 4.85 0.58 -10.83
C PHE A 131 5.20 -0.90 -11.08
N PRO A 132 6.16 -1.20 -11.97
CA PRO A 132 6.59 -2.58 -12.20
C PRO A 132 7.30 -3.15 -10.97
N LEU A 133 7.10 -4.44 -10.69
CA LEU A 133 7.88 -5.16 -9.68
C LEU A 133 9.25 -5.56 -10.22
N GLU A 134 10.30 -5.15 -9.53
CA GLU A 134 11.70 -5.42 -9.91
C GLU A 134 12.21 -6.76 -9.37
N GLY A 135 13.11 -7.41 -10.13
CA GLY A 135 13.95 -8.50 -9.60
C GLY A 135 13.22 -9.81 -9.26
N ARG A 136 12.21 -10.16 -10.06
CA ARG A 136 11.52 -11.47 -10.00
C ARG A 136 12.52 -12.62 -10.12
#